data_AF-R6XDI7-F1
#
_entry.id   AF-R6XDI7-F1
#
_cell.length_a   1.000
_cell.length_b   1.000
_cell.length_c   1.000
_cell.angle_alpha   90.00
_cell.angle_beta   90.00
_cell.angle_gamma   90.00
#
_symmetry.space_group_name_H-M   'P 1'
#
loop_
_entity.id
_entity.type
_entity.pdbx_description
1 polymer ?
#
loop_
_entity_poly.entity_id
_entity_poly.type
_entity_poly.pdbx_seq_one_letter_code
_entity_poly.pdbx_strand_id
1 'polypeptide(L)'
;MKRVTKKQSSKVRRFAAEIFKNLHKNLKDKYTFTVRLVGSVAWNTVLRDSDGFWDVDYQILLTKNSKEYKANRLNNPTNIKKSFLKEFNEIFKDDKNYKIENSTTAITLIDKKNKYSIDFVIIKLYPSNNEIIRRNNKKNSSINEFTWNQLPKFNEAYRKFSELCPMQKKDLIENYVLPRKKEEKKKHDNDKTKRSSSEILIEEINNYEIRE
;
A
#
# COMPACT_ATOMS: atom_id res chain seq x y z
N MET A 1 -15.81 -15.25 4.06
CA MET A 1 -14.68 -14.62 3.34
C MET A 1 -13.55 -15.62 3.14
N LYS A 2 -12.94 -15.66 1.95
CA LYS A 2 -11.83 -16.58 1.61
C LYS A 2 -10.49 -15.85 1.66
N ARG A 3 -9.45 -16.50 2.20
CA ARG A 3 -8.09 -15.98 2.19
C ARG A 3 -7.50 -16.04 0.78
N VAL A 4 -6.72 -15.03 0.41
CA VAL A 4 -5.94 -15.05 -0.83
C VAL A 4 -4.67 -15.86 -0.58
N THR A 5 -4.42 -16.86 -1.42
CA THR A 5 -3.23 -17.71 -1.30
C THR A 5 -1.97 -16.98 -1.74
N LYS A 6 -0.80 -17.40 -1.25
CA LYS A 6 0.51 -16.91 -1.72
C LYS A 6 0.69 -17.06 -3.24
N LYS A 7 0.11 -18.11 -3.85
CA LYS A 7 0.16 -18.34 -5.31
C LYS A 7 -0.71 -17.35 -6.09
N GLN A 8 -1.86 -16.96 -5.54
CA GLN A 8 -2.69 -15.92 -6.16
C GLN A 8 -2.03 -14.55 -6.04
N SER A 9 -1.52 -14.21 -4.85
CA SER A 9 -0.83 -12.93 -4.68
C SER A 9 0.47 -12.83 -5.47
N SER A 10 1.21 -13.94 -5.65
CA SER A 10 2.44 -13.92 -6.45
C SER A 10 2.23 -13.52 -7.90
N LYS A 11 1.09 -13.89 -8.52
CA LYS A 11 0.76 -13.45 -9.89
C LYS A 11 0.62 -11.93 -9.97
N VAL A 12 -0.13 -11.34 -9.04
CA VAL A 12 -0.33 -9.88 -8.98
C VAL A 12 0.97 -9.15 -8.64
N ARG A 13 1.82 -9.71 -7.77
CA ARG A 13 3.14 -9.13 -7.47
C ARG A 13 4.09 -9.14 -8.67
N ARG A 14 4.07 -10.19 -9.50
CA ARG A 14 4.84 -10.21 -10.76
C ARG A 14 4.33 -9.16 -11.74
N PHE A 15 3.01 -9.03 -11.85
CA PHE A 15 2.41 -7.98 -12.66
C PHE A 15 2.81 -6.58 -12.16
N ALA A 16 2.79 -6.34 -10.85
CA ALA A 16 3.28 -5.09 -10.25
C ALA A 16 4.77 -4.83 -10.56
N ALA A 17 5.60 -5.87 -10.59
CA ALA A 17 7.01 -5.74 -10.95
C ALA A 17 7.20 -5.22 -12.39
N GLU A 18 6.40 -5.67 -13.34
CA GLU A 18 6.42 -5.16 -14.72
C GLU A 18 5.96 -3.69 -14.79
N ILE A 19 4.96 -3.31 -14.00
CA ILE A 19 4.55 -1.90 -13.86
C ILE A 19 5.73 -1.06 -13.34
N PHE A 20 6.41 -1.50 -12.28
CA PHE A 20 7.55 -0.78 -11.72
C PHE A 20 8.71 -0.67 -12.71
N LYS A 21 8.95 -1.69 -13.54
CA LYS A 21 9.96 -1.64 -14.61
C LYS A 21 9.66 -0.52 -15.60
N ASN A 22 8.40 -0.38 -16.02
CA ASN A 22 7.96 0.71 -16.90
C ASN A 22 8.08 2.09 -16.22
N LEU A 23 7.59 2.21 -14.99
CA LEU A 23 7.74 3.45 -14.20
C LEU A 23 9.21 3.86 -14.05
N HIS A 24 10.11 2.92 -13.75
CA HIS A 24 11.55 3.19 -13.67
C HIS A 24 12.10 3.72 -14.99
N LYS A 25 11.76 3.08 -16.11
CA LYS A 25 12.21 3.49 -17.44
C LYS A 25 11.71 4.91 -17.79
N ASN A 26 10.43 5.17 -17.56
CA ASN A 26 9.78 6.37 -18.06
C ASN A 26 9.98 7.58 -17.14
N LEU A 27 10.24 7.35 -15.84
CA LEU A 27 10.48 8.41 -14.87
C LEU A 27 11.96 8.60 -14.49
N LYS A 28 12.90 7.85 -15.10
CA LYS A 28 14.35 7.91 -14.77
C LYS A 28 14.96 9.31 -14.80
N ASP A 29 14.42 10.20 -15.63
CA ASP A 29 14.91 11.56 -15.77
C ASP A 29 14.46 12.50 -14.66
N LYS A 30 13.56 12.06 -13.78
CA LYS A 30 13.05 12.84 -12.65
C LYS A 30 13.30 12.14 -11.32
N TYR A 31 12.94 10.86 -11.24
CA TYR A 31 12.85 10.11 -10.00
C TYR A 31 13.70 8.84 -10.03
N THR A 32 14.44 8.65 -8.94
CA THR A 32 15.08 7.38 -8.62
C THR A 32 14.42 6.86 -7.36
N PHE A 33 13.83 5.68 -7.42
CA PHE A 33 13.05 5.12 -6.32
C PHE A 33 13.39 3.64 -6.08
N THR A 34 12.97 3.13 -4.93
CA THR A 34 12.85 1.70 -4.68
C THR A 34 11.41 1.39 -4.30
N VAL A 35 11.05 0.11 -4.23
CA VAL A 35 9.68 -0.33 -3.97
C VAL A 35 9.65 -1.26 -2.78
N ARG A 36 8.60 -1.13 -1.96
CA ARG A 36 8.37 -2.00 -0.80
C ARG A 36 6.93 -2.49 -0.82
N LEU A 37 6.76 -3.81 -0.77
CA LEU A 37 5.46 -4.44 -0.53
C LEU A 37 5.08 -4.20 0.93
N VAL A 38 3.87 -3.70 1.17
CA VAL A 38 3.33 -3.45 2.52
C VAL A 38 1.93 -4.05 2.65
N GLY A 39 1.27 -3.76 3.77
CA GLY A 39 -0.12 -4.15 3.99
C GLY A 39 -0.33 -5.66 4.10
N SER A 40 -1.57 -6.09 3.88
CA SER A 40 -2.00 -7.46 4.19
C SER A 40 -1.24 -8.54 3.40
N VAL A 41 -0.78 -8.22 2.19
CA VAL A 41 -0.04 -9.17 1.33
C VAL A 41 1.37 -9.42 1.88
N ALA A 42 2.04 -8.38 2.39
CA ALA A 42 3.35 -8.52 3.01
C ALA A 42 3.31 -9.48 4.21
N TRP A 43 2.19 -9.44 4.96
CA TRP A 43 1.99 -10.23 6.17
C TRP A 43 1.21 -11.53 5.95
N ASN A 44 0.83 -11.86 4.71
CA ASN A 44 0.01 -13.04 4.38
C ASN A 44 -1.35 -13.08 5.12
N THR A 45 -1.96 -11.93 5.36
CA THR A 45 -3.25 -11.76 6.08
C THR A 45 -4.40 -11.31 5.18
N VAL A 46 -4.26 -11.47 3.86
CA VAL A 46 -5.24 -10.98 2.88
C VAL A 46 -6.52 -11.82 2.89
N LEU A 47 -7.65 -11.16 3.03
CA LEU A 47 -8.99 -11.74 2.93
C LEU A 47 -9.75 -11.02 1.82
N ARG A 48 -10.40 -11.80 0.94
CA ARG A 48 -11.36 -11.23 0.00
C ARG A 48 -12.57 -10.67 0.75
N ASP A 49 -13.10 -9.57 0.26
CA ASP A 49 -14.39 -9.03 0.70
C ASP A 49 -15.57 -9.92 0.22
N SER A 50 -16.80 -9.45 0.45
CA SER A 50 -18.04 -10.12 0.05
C SER A 50 -18.15 -10.30 -1.47
N ASP A 51 -17.65 -9.34 -2.24
CA ASP A 51 -17.71 -9.33 -3.71
C ASP A 51 -16.56 -10.11 -4.35
N GLY A 52 -15.62 -10.56 -3.53
CA GLY A 52 -14.43 -11.30 -3.93
C GLY A 52 -13.23 -10.42 -4.25
N PHE A 53 -13.32 -9.11 -4.04
CA PHE A 53 -12.25 -8.14 -4.23
C PHE A 53 -11.21 -8.24 -3.11
N TRP A 54 -9.98 -7.85 -3.43
CA TRP A 54 -8.86 -7.78 -2.50
C TRP A 54 -7.78 -6.83 -3.03
N ASP A 55 -6.92 -6.38 -2.14
CA ASP A 55 -5.98 -5.30 -2.37
C ASP A 55 -4.51 -5.72 -2.14
N VAL A 56 -3.62 -5.05 -2.85
CA VAL A 56 -2.16 -5.15 -2.70
C VAL A 56 -1.59 -3.75 -2.51
N ASP A 57 -0.86 -3.53 -1.43
CA ASP A 57 -0.25 -2.24 -1.12
C ASP A 57 1.24 -2.21 -1.44
N TYR A 58 1.67 -1.16 -2.14
CA TYR A 58 3.07 -0.85 -2.39
C TYR A 58 3.43 0.58 -1.99
N GLN A 59 4.61 0.71 -1.38
CA GLN A 59 5.29 1.99 -1.22
C GLN A 59 6.31 2.19 -2.33
N ILE A 60 6.22 3.33 -3.01
CA ILE A 60 7.25 3.89 -3.90
C ILE A 60 8.10 4.83 -3.05
N LEU A 61 9.33 4.42 -2.78
CA LEU A 61 10.27 5.08 -1.88
C LEU A 61 11.23 5.93 -2.71
N LEU A 62 10.98 7.23 -2.82
CA LEU A 62 11.91 8.13 -3.53
C LEU A 62 13.26 8.17 -2.82
N THR A 63 14.34 8.40 -3.57
CA THR A 63 15.70 8.41 -3.02
C THR A 63 16.41 9.73 -3.29
N LYS A 64 17.49 9.98 -2.54
CA LYS A 64 18.40 11.12 -2.75
C LYS A 64 19.04 11.15 -4.14
N ASN A 65 19.00 10.04 -4.86
CA ASN A 65 19.52 9.92 -6.22
C ASN A 65 18.56 10.47 -7.28
N SER A 66 17.33 10.84 -6.91
CA SER A 66 16.38 11.49 -7.83
C SER A 66 16.93 12.83 -8.32
N LYS A 67 16.81 13.13 -9.62
CA LYS A 67 17.20 14.45 -10.16
C LYS A 67 16.38 15.57 -9.52
N GLU A 68 15.10 15.33 -9.25
CA GLU A 68 14.23 16.27 -8.52
C GLU A 68 14.66 16.48 -7.06
N TYR A 69 15.30 15.50 -6.41
CA TYR A 69 15.90 15.71 -5.07
C TYR A 69 17.10 16.64 -5.16
N LYS A 70 18.02 16.37 -6.10
CA LYS A 70 19.23 17.18 -6.30
C LYS A 70 18.91 18.63 -6.67
N ALA A 71 17.76 18.86 -7.29
CA ALA A 71 17.24 20.18 -7.61
C ALA A 71 16.33 20.80 -6.51
N ASN A 72 16.26 20.21 -5.32
CA ASN A 72 15.40 20.63 -4.19
C ASN A 72 13.89 20.74 -4.53
N ARG A 73 13.43 19.94 -5.50
CA ARG A 73 12.05 19.94 -6.01
C ARG A 73 11.16 18.82 -5.45
N LEU A 74 11.69 17.97 -4.56
CA LEU A 74 10.84 16.99 -3.84
C LEU A 74 9.86 17.63 -2.85
N ASN A 75 9.94 18.94 -2.62
CA ASN A 75 9.02 19.68 -1.75
C ASN A 75 7.65 19.93 -2.39
N ASN A 76 7.44 19.57 -3.67
CA ASN A 76 6.15 19.67 -4.36
C ASN A 76 5.49 18.29 -4.57
N PRO A 77 4.77 17.76 -3.56
CA PRO A 77 4.09 16.46 -3.65
C PRO A 77 3.03 16.41 -4.74
N THR A 78 2.38 17.54 -5.06
CA THR A 78 1.39 17.61 -6.14
C THR A 78 2.02 17.28 -7.50
N ASN A 79 3.15 17.88 -7.84
CA ASN A 79 3.85 17.62 -9.10
C ASN A 79 4.38 16.20 -9.19
N ILE A 80 4.85 15.65 -8.06
CA ILE A 80 5.30 14.25 -7.98
C ILE A 80 4.13 13.32 -8.27
N LYS A 81 3.02 13.43 -7.51
CA LYS A 81 1.87 12.55 -7.70
C LYS A 81 1.25 12.70 -9.09
N LYS A 82 1.21 13.91 -9.65
CA LYS A 82 0.79 14.14 -11.05
C LYS A 82 1.71 13.46 -12.06
N SER A 83 3.03 13.48 -11.84
CA SER A 83 3.99 12.83 -12.74
C SER A 83 3.82 11.30 -12.75
N PHE A 84 3.69 10.69 -11.57
CA PHE A 84 3.41 9.26 -11.47
C PHE A 84 2.03 8.92 -12.05
N LEU A 85 0.98 9.67 -11.71
CA LEU A 85 -0.38 9.43 -12.22
C LEU A 85 -0.44 9.52 -13.74
N LYS A 86 0.22 10.50 -14.35
CA LYS A 86 0.34 10.60 -15.81
C LYS A 86 0.95 9.34 -16.40
N GLU A 87 2.01 8.83 -15.79
CA GLU A 87 2.69 7.63 -16.26
C GLU A 87 1.82 6.37 -16.12
N PHE A 88 1.10 6.21 -15.00
CA PHE A 88 0.12 5.14 -14.86
C PHE A 88 -0.96 5.20 -15.95
N ASN A 89 -1.50 6.40 -16.22
CA ASN A 89 -2.49 6.55 -17.28
C ASN A 89 -1.92 6.21 -18.67
N GLU A 90 -0.66 6.55 -18.95
CA GLU A 90 -0.01 6.21 -20.23
C GLU A 90 0.21 4.70 -20.37
N ILE A 91 0.69 4.02 -19.32
CA ILE A 91 0.91 2.56 -19.31
C ILE A 91 -0.39 1.81 -19.62
N PHE A 92 -1.53 2.32 -19.14
CA PHE A 92 -2.83 1.64 -19.22
C PHE A 92 -3.83 2.31 -20.18
N LYS A 93 -3.40 3.25 -21.03
CA LYS A 93 -4.30 4.08 -21.86
C LYS A 93 -5.24 3.27 -22.77
N ASP A 94 -4.75 2.15 -23.28
CA ASP A 94 -5.46 1.30 -24.24
C ASP A 94 -6.10 0.06 -23.58
N ASP A 95 -5.88 -0.17 -22.29
CA ASP A 95 -6.40 -1.34 -21.59
C ASP A 95 -7.64 -1.03 -20.76
N LYS A 96 -8.81 -1.28 -21.38
CA LYS A 96 -10.12 -1.05 -20.77
C LYS A 96 -10.43 -1.92 -19.56
N ASN A 97 -9.63 -2.96 -19.28
CA ASN A 97 -9.82 -3.81 -18.09
C ASN A 97 -9.30 -3.14 -16.82
N TYR A 98 -8.39 -2.19 -16.98
CA TYR A 98 -7.75 -1.48 -15.88
C TYR A 98 -8.34 -0.08 -15.72
N LYS A 99 -8.63 0.28 -14.47
CA LYS A 99 -8.99 1.66 -14.11
C LYS A 99 -7.91 2.24 -13.21
N ILE A 100 -7.40 3.42 -13.55
CA ILE A 100 -6.54 4.20 -12.66
C ILE A 100 -7.41 5.19 -11.88
N GLU A 101 -7.31 5.15 -10.57
CA GLU A 101 -7.93 6.12 -9.67
C GLU A 101 -6.86 6.93 -8.95
N ASN A 102 -7.09 8.24 -8.90
CA ASN A 102 -6.33 9.12 -8.03
C ASN A 102 -7.07 9.19 -6.69
N SER A 103 -6.57 8.46 -5.70
CA SER A 103 -7.15 8.40 -4.35
C SER A 103 -6.52 9.45 -3.42
N THR A 104 -7.06 9.59 -2.21
CA THR A 104 -6.56 10.53 -1.19
C THR A 104 -5.06 10.33 -0.95
N THR A 105 -4.62 9.10 -0.73
CA THR A 105 -3.22 8.79 -0.41
C THR A 105 -2.53 8.05 -1.56
N ALA A 106 -3.19 7.05 -2.15
CA ALA A 106 -2.63 6.22 -3.21
C ALA A 106 -2.93 6.74 -4.63
N ILE A 107 -2.19 6.21 -5.61
CA ILE A 107 -2.67 5.97 -6.96
C ILE A 107 -3.12 4.51 -6.97
N THR A 108 -4.36 4.23 -7.37
CA THR A 108 -4.97 2.90 -7.29
C THR A 108 -5.20 2.36 -8.69
N LEU A 109 -4.63 1.20 -8.99
CA LEU A 109 -4.94 0.40 -10.18
C LEU A 109 -6.02 -0.61 -9.81
N ILE A 110 -7.14 -0.62 -10.53
CA ILE A 110 -8.26 -1.55 -10.30
C ILE A 110 -8.38 -2.49 -11.49
N ASP A 111 -8.32 -3.79 -11.23
CA ASP A 111 -8.65 -4.86 -12.17
C ASP A 111 -10.04 -5.41 -11.82
N LYS A 112 -11.06 -4.93 -12.54
CA LYS A 112 -12.45 -5.35 -12.30
C LYS A 112 -12.70 -6.80 -12.70
N LYS A 113 -11.97 -7.30 -13.72
CA LYS A 113 -12.14 -8.65 -14.26
C LYS A 113 -11.61 -9.70 -13.27
N ASN A 114 -10.41 -9.48 -12.74
CA ASN A 114 -9.77 -10.39 -11.79
C ASN A 114 -10.08 -10.06 -10.31
N LYS A 115 -10.87 -9.00 -10.08
CA LYS A 115 -11.34 -8.53 -8.78
C LYS A 115 -10.18 -8.28 -7.81
N TYR A 116 -9.27 -7.41 -8.19
CA TYR A 116 -8.24 -6.91 -7.27
C TYR A 116 -7.88 -5.46 -7.54
N SER A 117 -7.28 -4.81 -6.56
CA SER A 117 -6.63 -3.51 -6.71
C SER A 117 -5.17 -3.55 -6.28
N ILE A 118 -4.38 -2.61 -6.81
CA ILE A 118 -3.04 -2.33 -6.35
C ILE A 118 -2.94 -0.85 -5.99
N ASP A 119 -2.63 -0.58 -4.73
CA ASP A 119 -2.44 0.77 -4.20
C ASP A 119 -0.96 1.11 -4.19
N PHE A 120 -0.62 2.22 -4.85
CA PHE A 120 0.73 2.76 -4.90
C PHE A 120 0.79 4.07 -4.11
N VAL A 121 1.44 4.04 -2.95
CA VAL A 121 1.69 5.25 -2.15
C VAL A 121 3.11 5.74 -2.33
N ILE A 122 3.30 7.06 -2.38
CA ILE A 122 4.62 7.67 -2.61
C ILE A 122 5.15 8.21 -1.29
N ILE A 123 6.36 7.78 -0.94
CA ILE A 123 7.10 8.21 0.26
C ILE A 123 8.24 9.12 -0.16
N LYS A 124 8.38 10.26 0.54
CA LYS A 124 9.23 11.38 0.13
C LYS A 124 10.70 11.05 -0.01
N LEU A 125 11.25 10.29 0.91
CA LEU A 125 12.67 9.97 0.90
C LEU A 125 12.93 8.68 1.68
N TYR A 126 13.91 7.90 1.23
CA TYR A 126 14.40 6.71 1.91
C TYR A 126 15.93 6.75 1.94
N PRO A 127 16.59 6.31 3.04
CA PRO A 127 16.02 5.74 4.28
C PRO A 127 15.58 6.78 5.33
N SER A 128 15.85 8.06 5.10
CA SER A 128 15.44 9.15 5.98
C SER A 128 14.11 9.75 5.51
N ASN A 129 13.30 10.23 6.46
CA ASN A 129 12.03 10.93 6.23
C ASN A 129 10.86 10.03 5.75
N ASN A 130 9.92 9.75 6.67
CA ASN A 130 8.74 8.91 6.44
C ASN A 130 7.49 9.74 6.09
N GLU A 131 7.61 10.72 5.20
CA GLU A 131 6.45 11.50 4.72
C GLU A 131 5.75 10.80 3.56
N ILE A 132 4.43 10.71 3.62
CA ILE A 132 3.54 10.19 2.58
C ILE A 132 2.77 11.32 1.90
N ILE A 133 2.54 11.18 0.59
CA ILE A 133 1.66 12.10 -0.14
C ILE A 133 0.19 11.88 0.27
N ARG A 134 -0.51 12.94 0.69
CA ARG A 134 -1.95 12.92 0.96
C ARG A 134 -2.66 14.10 0.29
N ARG A 135 -3.86 13.88 -0.24
CA ARG A 135 -4.70 14.92 -0.82
C ARG A 135 -5.16 15.87 0.27
N ASN A 136 -5.06 17.17 -0.02
CA ASN A 136 -5.46 18.25 0.86
C ASN A 136 -6.30 19.28 0.09
N ASN A 137 -7.34 18.81 -0.60
CA ASN A 137 -8.25 19.73 -1.27
C ASN A 137 -9.07 20.49 -0.23
N LYS A 138 -9.15 21.81 -0.38
CA LYS A 138 -10.18 22.60 0.31
C LYS A 138 -11.56 22.10 -0.14
N LYS A 139 -12.57 22.20 0.73
CA LYS A 139 -13.94 21.65 0.54
C LYS A 139 -14.59 21.96 -0.83
N ASN A 140 -14.13 22.99 -1.55
CA ASN A 140 -14.71 23.44 -2.82
C ASN A 140 -13.68 23.53 -3.98
N SER A 141 -12.52 22.85 -3.90
CA SER A 141 -11.53 22.87 -4.98
C SER A 141 -11.69 21.66 -5.91
N SER A 142 -11.87 21.93 -7.22
CA SER A 142 -11.77 20.92 -8.28
C SER A 142 -10.32 20.53 -8.59
N ILE A 143 -9.35 21.27 -8.05
CA ILE A 143 -7.92 21.03 -8.25
C ILE A 143 -7.44 20.07 -7.17
N ASN A 144 -6.84 18.96 -7.61
CA ASN A 144 -6.18 18.02 -6.71
C ASN A 144 -4.84 18.59 -6.23
N GLU A 145 -4.82 19.04 -4.98
CA GLU A 145 -3.65 19.48 -4.24
C GLU A 145 -3.24 18.40 -3.23
N PHE A 146 -1.92 18.24 -3.05
CA PHE A 146 -1.37 17.25 -2.14
C PHE A 146 -0.33 17.88 -1.22
N THR A 147 -0.17 17.28 -0.04
CA THR A 147 0.82 17.67 0.97
C THR A 147 1.61 16.45 1.45
N TRP A 148 2.80 16.71 1.98
CA TRP A 148 3.57 15.72 2.72
C TRP A 148 2.99 15.59 4.14
N ASN A 149 2.74 14.35 4.55
CA ASN A 149 2.20 14.04 5.87
C ASN A 149 3.10 13.01 6.53
N GLN A 150 3.41 13.17 7.81
CA GLN A 150 4.22 12.20 8.54
C GLN A 150 3.46 10.87 8.64
N LEU A 151 4.12 9.78 8.28
CA LEU A 151 3.62 8.45 8.62
C LEU A 151 3.68 8.26 10.14
N PRO A 152 2.73 7.49 10.71
CA PRO A 152 2.85 7.05 12.09
C PRO A 152 4.21 6.41 12.34
N LYS A 153 4.78 6.65 13.53
CA LYS A 153 6.06 6.05 13.92
C LYS A 153 5.99 4.53 13.81
N PHE A 154 7.13 3.93 13.46
CA PHE A 154 7.29 2.48 13.38
C PHE A 154 6.83 1.85 14.71
N ASN A 155 5.81 1.00 14.64
CA ASN A 155 5.26 0.34 15.81
C ASN A 155 6.16 -0.83 16.20
N GLU A 156 6.51 -0.93 17.49
CA GLU A 156 7.32 -2.01 18.05
C GLU A 156 6.76 -3.41 17.72
N ALA A 157 5.45 -3.54 17.56
CA ALA A 157 4.81 -4.78 17.11
C ALA A 157 5.45 -5.35 15.83
N TYR A 158 5.84 -4.52 14.87
CA TYR A 158 6.48 -5.03 13.65
C TYR A 158 7.87 -5.64 13.92
N ARG A 159 8.61 -5.12 14.91
CA ARG A 159 9.87 -5.72 15.38
C ARG A 159 9.60 -7.05 16.07
N LYS A 160 8.68 -7.08 17.04
CA LYS A 160 8.27 -8.32 17.73
C LYS A 160 7.85 -9.40 16.74
N PHE A 161 7.01 -9.05 15.76
CA PHE A 161 6.60 -9.98 14.72
C PHE A 161 7.78 -10.50 13.90
N SER A 162 8.77 -9.65 13.60
CA SER A 162 9.95 -10.09 12.83
C SER A 162 10.79 -11.13 13.57
N GLU A 163 10.84 -11.04 14.90
CA GLU A 163 11.59 -11.92 15.81
C GLU A 163 10.91 -13.30 15.99
N LEU A 164 9.61 -13.42 15.75
CA LEU A 164 8.90 -14.70 15.81
C LEU A 164 9.43 -15.72 14.80
N CYS A 165 9.50 -16.99 15.20
CA CYS A 165 9.85 -18.08 14.31
C CYS A 165 8.72 -18.36 13.29
N PRO A 166 8.97 -19.09 12.19
CA PRO A 166 7.95 -19.37 11.18
C PRO A 166 6.69 -20.06 11.72
N MET A 167 6.84 -20.92 12.74
CA MET A 167 5.71 -21.63 13.36
C MET A 167 4.83 -20.68 14.19
N GLN A 168 5.45 -19.84 15.02
CA GLN A 168 4.77 -18.79 15.79
C GLN A 168 4.07 -17.77 14.87
N LYS A 169 4.75 -17.31 13.82
CA LYS A 169 4.13 -16.42 12.81
C LYS A 169 2.89 -17.05 12.19
N LYS A 170 2.97 -18.34 11.85
CA LYS A 170 1.83 -19.07 11.29
C LYS A 170 0.70 -19.15 12.31
N ASP A 171 0.98 -19.57 13.53
CA ASP A 171 0.00 -19.67 14.61
C ASP A 171 -0.70 -18.33 14.87
N LEU A 172 0.05 -17.26 15.13
CA LEU A 172 -0.47 -15.89 15.26
C LEU A 172 -1.39 -15.50 14.10
N ILE A 173 -0.96 -15.73 12.85
CA ILE A 173 -1.74 -15.35 11.68
C ILE A 173 -3.02 -16.19 11.54
N GLU A 174 -2.91 -17.52 11.62
CA GLU A 174 -4.03 -18.43 11.36
C GLU A 174 -5.08 -18.40 12.47
N ASN A 175 -4.64 -18.32 13.73
CA ASN A 175 -5.50 -18.54 14.89
C ASN A 175 -5.97 -17.24 15.56
N TYR A 176 -5.30 -16.11 15.32
CA TYR A 176 -5.62 -14.85 15.98
C TYR A 176 -5.95 -13.74 14.97
N VAL A 177 -5.01 -13.42 14.06
CA VAL A 177 -5.18 -12.30 13.12
C VAL A 177 -6.29 -12.55 12.11
N LEU A 178 -6.28 -13.69 11.41
CA LEU A 178 -7.27 -13.96 10.36
C LEU A 178 -8.70 -14.12 10.89
N PRO A 179 -8.95 -14.83 12.00
CA PRO A 179 -10.29 -14.90 12.60
C PRO A 179 -10.80 -13.51 12.98
N ARG A 180 -9.99 -12.71 13.67
CA ARG A 180 -10.39 -11.35 14.07
C ARG A 180 -10.66 -10.44 12.86
N LYS A 181 -9.83 -10.50 11.82
CA LYS A 181 -10.07 -9.76 10.57
C LYS A 181 -11.37 -10.17 9.88
N LYS A 182 -11.76 -11.46 9.95
CA LYS A 182 -13.05 -11.92 9.36
C LYS A 182 -14.23 -11.31 10.11
N GLU A 183 -14.18 -11.27 11.44
CA GLU A 183 -15.23 -10.63 12.25
C GLU A 183 -15.27 -9.11 12.03
N GLU A 184 -14.11 -8.45 12.01
CA GLU A 184 -14.05 -7.00 11.81
C GLU A 184 -14.61 -6.57 10.45
N LYS A 185 -14.37 -7.38 9.41
CA LYS A 185 -14.90 -7.10 8.06
C LYS A 185 -16.43 -7.24 7.97
N LYS A 186 -17.12 -7.82 8.96
CA LYS A 186 -18.59 -7.82 9.01
C LYS A 186 -19.16 -6.49 9.49
N LYS A 187 -18.36 -5.65 10.15
CA LYS A 187 -18.80 -4.32 10.61
C LYS A 187 -18.99 -3.37 9.44
N HIS A 188 -19.98 -2.49 9.56
CA HIS A 188 -20.24 -1.43 8.58
C HIS A 188 -19.06 -0.45 8.48
N ASP A 189 -18.77 0.11 7.30
CA ASP A 189 -17.62 1.01 7.10
C ASP A 189 -17.69 2.30 7.94
N ASN A 190 -18.91 2.74 8.28
CA ASN A 190 -19.15 3.92 9.15
C ASN A 190 -19.13 3.60 10.65
N ASP A 191 -18.86 2.35 11.05
CA ASP A 191 -18.72 1.98 12.46
C ASP A 191 -17.45 2.59 13.05
N LYS A 192 -17.59 3.47 14.05
CA LYS A 192 -16.47 4.16 14.70
C LYS A 192 -15.53 3.23 15.45
N THR A 193 -15.97 2.03 15.79
CA THR A 193 -15.16 1.00 16.45
C THR A 193 -14.41 0.12 15.45
N LYS A 194 -14.65 0.31 14.15
CA LYS A 194 -14.03 -0.50 13.10
C LYS A 194 -12.53 -0.27 13.07
N ARG A 195 -11.79 -1.37 13.22
CA ARG A 195 -10.33 -1.41 13.15
C ARG A 195 -9.85 -1.71 11.73
N SER A 196 -8.79 -1.02 11.33
CA SER A 196 -8.08 -1.33 10.09
C SER A 196 -7.35 -2.69 10.18
N SER A 197 -7.00 -3.24 9.02
CA SER A 197 -6.21 -4.48 8.94
C SER A 197 -4.86 -4.37 9.65
N SER A 198 -4.24 -3.19 9.62
CA SER A 198 -2.96 -2.92 10.31
C SER A 198 -3.12 -2.80 11.82
N GLU A 199 -4.20 -2.17 12.31
CA GLU A 199 -4.48 -2.10 13.75
C GLU A 199 -4.69 -3.49 14.34
N ILE A 200 -5.51 -4.32 13.69
CA ILE A 200 -5.71 -5.71 14.13
C ILE A 200 -4.39 -6.45 14.21
N LEU A 201 -3.55 -6.37 13.16
CA LEU A 201 -2.26 -7.04 13.16
C LEU A 201 -1.39 -6.57 14.34
N ILE A 202 -1.30 -5.26 14.57
CA ILE A 202 -0.51 -4.67 15.67
C ILE A 202 -1.02 -5.14 17.03
N GLU A 203 -2.33 -5.11 17.24
CA GLU A 203 -2.95 -5.52 18.49
C GLU A 203 -2.72 -7.01 18.76
N GLU A 204 -2.96 -7.88 17.77
CA GLU A 204 -2.73 -9.31 17.92
C GLU A 204 -1.26 -9.66 18.14
N ILE A 205 -0.32 -8.96 17.50
CA ILE A 205 1.11 -9.16 17.79
C ILE A 205 1.43 -8.82 19.24
N ASN A 206 0.90 -7.71 19.75
CA ASN A 206 1.17 -7.27 21.11
C ASN A 206 0.53 -8.19 22.17
N ASN A 207 -0.59 -8.82 21.83
CA ASN A 207 -1.28 -9.77 22.70
C ASN A 207 -0.78 -11.22 22.53
N TYR A 208 0.13 -11.48 21.58
CA TYR A 208 0.59 -12.83 21.30
C TYR A 208 1.57 -13.31 22.37
N GLU A 209 1.11 -14.22 23.21
CA GLU A 209 1.94 -14.92 24.19
C GLU A 209 2.59 -16.15 23.52
N ILE A 210 3.92 -16.21 23.55
CA ILE A 210 4.66 -17.38 23.10
C ILE A 210 4.41 -18.50 24.12
N ARG A 211 3.66 -19.52 23.73
CA ARG A 211 3.55 -20.75 24.50
C ARG A 211 4.73 -21.64 24.11
N GLU A 212 5.56 -21.98 25.11
CA GLU A 212 6.70 -22.89 25.00
C GLU A 212 6.28 -24.31 24.61
#